data_AF-A0A180EPJ4-F1
#
_entry.id   AF-A0A180EPJ4-F1
#
_cell.length_a   1.000
_cell.length_b   1.000
_cell.length_c   1.000
_cell.angle_alpha   90.00
_cell.angle_beta   90.00
_cell.angle_gamma   90.00
#
_symmetry.space_group_name_H-M   'P 1'
#
loop_
_entity.id
_entity.type
_entity.pdbx_description
1 polymer ?
#
loop_
_entity_poly.entity_id
_entity_poly.type
_entity_poly.pdbx_seq_one_letter_code
_entity_poly.pdbx_strand_id
1 'polypeptide(L)'
;MNDDYNKIEQMKKDGQSLLETVKYIRKKYRCSINDANEIVLNSPAWIHYKDEFYSLQDSFHSLLDQVADEIEEEDGKVSWIFNIDQDKD
;
A
#
# COMPACT_ATOMS: atom_id res chain seq x y z
N MET A 1 -16.37 8.07 -10.24
CA MET A 1 -16.02 6.69 -10.62
C MET A 1 -15.57 6.59 -12.08
N ASN A 2 -16.42 6.79 -13.11
CA ASN A 2 -15.95 6.68 -14.50
C ASN A 2 -14.81 7.66 -14.86
N ASP A 3 -14.86 8.91 -14.41
CA ASP A 3 -13.79 9.88 -14.68
C ASP A 3 -12.47 9.54 -13.97
N ASP A 4 -12.54 8.80 -12.87
CA ASP A 4 -11.36 8.40 -12.10
C ASP A 4 -10.61 7.30 -12.81
N TYR A 5 -11.32 6.30 -13.33
CA TYR A 5 -10.73 5.24 -14.12
C TYR A 5 -10.16 5.77 -15.44
N ASN A 6 -10.85 6.70 -16.11
CA ASN A 6 -10.31 7.36 -17.29
C ASN A 6 -8.98 8.08 -16.99
N LYS A 7 -8.89 8.76 -15.84
CA LYS A 7 -7.66 9.45 -15.45
C LYS A 7 -6.55 8.46 -15.06
N ILE A 8 -6.86 7.41 -14.31
CA ILE A 8 -5.91 6.35 -13.93
C ILE A 8 -5.35 5.65 -15.17
N GLU A 9 -6.20 5.33 -16.15
CA GLU A 9 -5.79 4.76 -17.44
C GLU A 9 -4.87 5.70 -18.21
N GLN A 10 -5.20 6.99 -18.27
CA GLN A 10 -4.34 7.98 -18.92
C GLN A 10 -2.97 8.05 -18.24
N MET A 11 -2.93 8.09 -16.90
CA MET A 11 -1.67 8.12 -16.14
C MET A 11 -0.80 6.88 -16.43
N LYS A 12 -1.42 5.70 -16.54
CA LYS A 12 -0.70 4.48 -16.95
C LYS A 12 -0.13 4.60 -18.36
N LYS A 13 -0.92 5.10 -19.31
CA LYS A 13 -0.49 5.33 -20.71
C LYS A 13 0.65 6.35 -20.81
N ASP A 14 0.64 7.36 -19.94
CA ASP A 14 1.68 8.37 -19.82
C ASP A 14 2.96 7.84 -19.14
N GLY A 15 3.00 6.56 -18.75
CA GLY A 15 4.15 5.91 -18.14
C GLY A 15 4.29 6.13 -16.63
N GLN A 16 3.26 6.65 -15.96
CA GLN A 16 3.31 6.86 -14.52
C GLN A 16 3.25 5.53 -13.75
N SER A 17 3.98 5.50 -12.64
CA SER A 17 4.02 4.37 -11.72
C SER A 17 2.73 4.22 -10.91
N LEU A 18 2.58 3.04 -10.30
CA LEU A 18 1.50 2.77 -9.35
C LEU A 18 1.53 3.80 -8.22
N LEU A 19 2.73 4.07 -7.67
CA LEU A 19 2.92 5.00 -6.56
C LEU A 19 2.52 6.44 -6.91
N GLU A 20 2.85 6.92 -8.10
CA GLU A 20 2.42 8.26 -8.57
C GLU A 20 0.90 8.33 -8.73
N THR A 21 0.30 7.25 -9.25
CA THR A 21 -1.15 7.13 -9.41
C THR A 21 -1.88 7.13 -8.07
N VAL A 22 -1.37 6.37 -7.09
CA VAL A 22 -1.88 6.33 -5.72
C VAL A 22 -1.75 7.69 -5.04
N LYS A 23 -0.59 8.37 -5.19
CA LYS A 23 -0.39 9.73 -4.66
C LYS A 23 -1.42 10.72 -5.22
N TYR A 24 -1.74 10.62 -6.50
CA TYR A 24 -2.77 11.46 -7.12
C TYR A 24 -4.16 11.20 -6.53
N ILE A 25 -4.59 9.94 -6.46
CA ILE A 25 -5.91 9.56 -5.91
C ILE A 25 -6.01 10.00 -4.45
N ARG A 26 -4.98 9.74 -3.65
CA ARG A 26 -4.92 10.18 -2.25
C ARG A 26 -5.08 11.69 -2.12
N LYS A 27 -4.38 12.47 -2.95
CA LYS A 27 -4.47 13.94 -2.93
C LYS A 27 -5.85 14.44 -3.36
N LYS A 28 -6.44 13.81 -4.39
CA LYS A 28 -7.76 14.16 -4.92
C LYS A 28 -8.88 13.90 -3.91
N TYR A 29 -8.84 12.75 -3.24
CA TYR A 29 -9.91 12.28 -2.35
C TYR A 29 -9.66 12.51 -0.87
N ARG A 30 -8.44 12.93 -0.47
CA ARG A 30 -8.02 13.07 0.92
C ARG A 30 -8.27 11.80 1.75
N CYS A 31 -8.03 10.64 1.15
CA CYS A 31 -8.24 9.32 1.76
C CYS A 31 -6.96 8.72 2.34
N SER A 32 -7.06 7.53 2.94
CA SER A 32 -5.90 6.78 3.40
C SER A 32 -5.07 6.26 2.21
N ILE A 33 -3.84 5.82 2.46
CA ILE A 33 -3.05 5.19 1.40
C ILE A 33 -3.65 3.84 0.97
N ASN A 34 -4.30 3.13 1.90
CA ASN A 34 -4.96 1.86 1.61
C ASN A 34 -6.18 2.06 0.69
N ASP A 35 -7.01 3.06 0.98
CA ASP A 35 -8.17 3.38 0.12
C ASP A 35 -7.71 3.81 -1.27
N ALA A 36 -6.62 4.59 -1.35
CA ALA A 36 -6.06 5.02 -2.62
C ALA A 36 -5.48 3.83 -3.40
N ASN A 37 -4.78 2.90 -2.74
CA ASN A 37 -4.31 1.66 -3.35
C ASN A 37 -5.49 0.84 -3.87
N GLU A 38 -6.55 0.68 -3.09
CA GLU A 38 -7.74 -0.08 -3.48
C GLU A 38 -8.41 0.51 -4.73
N ILE A 39 -8.58 1.83 -4.80
CA ILE A 39 -9.15 2.50 -5.98
C ILE A 39 -8.30 2.24 -7.23
N VAL A 40 -6.97 2.37 -7.12
CA VAL A 40 -6.07 2.19 -8.27
C VAL A 40 -5.99 0.72 -8.67
N LEU A 41 -5.85 -0.21 -7.73
CA LEU A 41 -5.76 -1.65 -7.98
C LEU A 41 -7.08 -2.28 -8.42
N ASN A 42 -8.22 -1.63 -8.21
CA ASN A 42 -9.49 -2.04 -8.82
C ASN A 42 -9.76 -1.35 -10.17
N SER A 43 -8.83 -0.53 -10.68
CA SER A 43 -8.97 0.07 -12.01
C SER A 43 -8.56 -0.91 -13.13
N PRO A 44 -9.17 -0.83 -14.33
CA PRO A 44 -8.79 -1.67 -15.46
C PRO A 44 -7.31 -1.60 -15.83
N ALA A 45 -6.64 -0.47 -15.56
CA ALA A 45 -5.24 -0.26 -15.88
C ALA A 45 -4.25 -1.04 -14.98
N TRP A 46 -4.68 -1.42 -13.77
CA TRP A 46 -3.79 -2.00 -12.76
C TRP A 46 -4.34 -3.26 -12.09
N ILE A 47 -5.56 -3.69 -12.42
CA ILE A 47 -6.23 -4.82 -11.75
C ILE A 47 -5.47 -6.14 -11.83
N HIS A 48 -4.66 -6.35 -12.87
CA HIS A 48 -3.82 -7.53 -13.00
C HIS A 48 -2.65 -7.57 -12.00
N TYR A 49 -2.29 -6.45 -11.38
CA TYR A 49 -1.27 -6.40 -10.31
C TYR A 49 -1.87 -6.55 -8.90
N LYS A 50 -3.20 -6.61 -8.78
CA LYS A 50 -3.88 -6.59 -7.47
C LYS A 50 -3.43 -7.73 -6.57
N ASP A 51 -3.43 -8.95 -7.09
CA ASP A 51 -3.09 -10.14 -6.31
C ASP A 51 -1.60 -10.17 -5.96
N GLU A 52 -0.72 -9.78 -6.89
CA GLU A 52 0.72 -9.66 -6.64
C GLU A 52 1.02 -8.61 -5.58
N PHE A 53 0.32 -7.48 -5.61
CA PHE A 53 0.48 -6.41 -4.63
C PHE A 53 0.11 -6.88 -3.22
N TYR A 54 -1.05 -7.52 -3.06
CA TYR A 54 -1.47 -8.03 -1.75
C TYR A 54 -0.57 -9.16 -1.27
N SER A 55 -0.15 -10.08 -2.15
CA SER A 55 0.81 -11.11 -1.79
C SER A 55 2.15 -10.54 -1.31
N LEU A 56 2.65 -9.48 -1.96
CA LEU A 56 3.85 -8.77 -1.51
C LEU A 56 3.63 -8.11 -0.14
N GLN A 57 2.48 -7.47 0.06
CA GLN A 57 2.14 -6.83 1.33
C GLN A 57 2.08 -7.85 2.47
N ASP A 58 1.42 -8.98 2.26
CA ASP A 58 1.32 -10.08 3.23
C ASP A 58 2.70 -10.66 3.56
N SER A 59 3.54 -10.83 2.53
CA SER A 59 4.91 -11.32 2.71
C SER A 59 5.76 -10.34 3.52
N PHE A 60 5.57 -9.03 3.31
CA PHE A 60 6.26 -8.00 4.05
C PHE A 60 5.81 -7.95 5.51
N HIS A 61 4.50 -7.99 5.78
CA HIS A 61 3.98 -8.09 7.14
C HIS A 61 4.48 -9.36 7.85
N SER A 62 4.44 -10.51 7.17
CA SER A 62 4.96 -11.77 7.72
C SER A 62 6.45 -11.72 8.05
N LEU A 63 7.22 -10.94 7.29
CA LEU A 63 8.63 -10.70 7.60
C LEU A 63 8.76 -9.83 8.85
N LEU A 64 8.01 -8.72 8.94
CA LEU A 64 8.01 -7.84 10.11
C LEU A 64 7.60 -8.60 11.38
N ASP A 65 6.60 -9.49 11.30
CA ASP A 65 6.18 -10.35 12.41
C ASP A 65 7.30 -11.26 12.92
N GLN A 66 8.23 -11.66 12.05
CA GLN A 66 9.35 -12.52 12.40
C GLN A 66 10.55 -11.76 12.96
N VAL A 67 10.74 -10.51 12.54
CA VAL A 67 11.94 -9.73 12.88
C VAL A 67 11.71 -8.66 13.94
N ALA A 68 10.47 -8.35 14.28
CA ALA A 68 10.15 -7.40 15.36
C ALA A 68 10.46 -8.02 16.72
N ASP A 69 10.95 -7.19 17.65
CA ASP A 69 11.17 -7.62 19.04
C ASP A 69 9.85 -7.74 19.80
N GLU A 70 8.89 -6.89 19.45
CA GLU A 70 7.55 -6.86 20.00
C GLU A 70 6.52 -6.46 18.93
N ILE A 71 5.32 -7.02 19.06
CA ILE A 71 4.17 -6.73 18.21
C ILE A 71 3.02 -6.32 19.11
N GLU A 72 2.50 -5.10 18.89
CA GLU A 72 1.32 -4.59 19.59
C GLU A 72 0.14 -4.45 18.62
N GLU A 73 -1.04 -4.91 19.06
CA GLU A 73 -2.30 -4.72 18.35
C GLU A 73 -3.27 -3.90 19.20
N GLU A 74 -3.57 -2.67 18.78
CA GLU A 74 -4.52 -1.77 19.45
C GLU A 74 -5.40 -1.05 18.43
N ASP A 75 -6.72 -1.01 18.67
CA ASP A 75 -7.72 -0.35 17.80
C ASP A 75 -7.62 -0.73 16.31
N GLY A 76 -7.29 -1.99 16.02
CA GLY A 76 -7.12 -2.49 14.64
C GLY A 76 -5.87 -1.99 13.93
N LYS A 77 -4.90 -1.43 14.66
CA LYS A 77 -3.56 -1.11 14.17
C LYS A 77 -2.58 -2.14 14.70
N VAL A 78 -1.66 -2.55 13.83
CA VAL A 78 -0.52 -3.38 14.17
C VAL A 78 0.72 -2.50 14.21
N SER A 79 1.46 -2.56 15.31
CA SER A 79 2.74 -1.87 15.51
C SER A 79 3.85 -2.91 15.67
N TRP A 80 4.84 -2.87 14.79
CA TRP A 80 6.08 -3.65 14.90
C TRP A 80 7.16 -2.79 15.55
N ILE A 81 7.66 -3.23 16.71
CA ILE A 81 8.60 -2.48 17.54
C ILE A 81 10.00 -3.09 17.42
N PHE A 82 11.00 -2.23 17.24
CA PHE A 82 12.41 -2.60 17.08
C PHE A 82 13.27 -1.86 18.12
N ASN A 83 13.84 -2.60 19.06
CA ASN A 83 14.63 -2.12 20.19
C ASN A 83 16.13 -2.07 19.83
N ILE A 84 16.59 -0.88 19.42
CA ILE A 84 17.96 -0.65 18.91
C ILE A 84 19.07 -0.93 19.96
N ASP A 85 18.74 -1.05 21.24
CA ASP A 85 19.72 -1.22 22.33
C ASP A 85 19.88 -2.66 22.85
N GLN A 86 19.11 -3.64 22.34
CA GLN A 86 19.21 -5.04 22.82
C GLN A 86 20.42 -5.82 22.26
N ASP A 87 21.06 -5.33 21.20
CA ASP A 87 22.23 -5.97 20.56
C ASP A 87 23.59 -5.44 21.02
N LYS A 88 23.64 -4.63 22.09
CA LYS A 88 24.90 -4.09 22.66
C LYS A 88 25.37 -4.92 23.85
N ASP A 89 25.82 -6.15 23.60
CA ASP A 89 26.68 -6.92 24.50
C ASP A 89 28.04 -7.20 23.86
#